data_AF-A0A379WLE5-F1
#
_entry.id   AF-A0A379WLE5-F1
#
_cell.length_a   1.000
_cell.length_b   1.000
_cell.length_c   1.000
_cell.angle_alpha   90.00
_cell.angle_beta   90.00
_cell.angle_gamma   90.00
#
_symmetry.space_group_name_H-M   'P 1'
#
loop_
_entity.id
_entity.type
_entity.pdbx_description
1 polymer ?
#
loop_
_entity_poly.entity_id
_entity_poly.type
_entity_poly.pdbx_seq_one_letter_code
_entity_poly.pdbx_strand_id
1 'polypeptide(L)' 'MCFAPRGALMQDLTQPQHINTMLYEAGAFAQLIENHAVEHPGLSLSRATAKWLTEIRRQTGVIFPADDLTHPLTA' A
#
# COMPACT_ATOMS: atom_id res chain seq x y z
N MET A 1 -18.21 -3.79 -7.91
CA MET A 1 -18.50 -3.75 -6.46
C MET A 1 -19.66 -2.79 -6.29
N CYS A 2 -20.77 -3.17 -5.66
CA CYS A 2 -21.88 -2.23 -5.42
C CYS A 2 -21.92 -1.80 -3.95
N PHE A 3 -22.29 -0.55 -3.70
CA PHE A 3 -22.57 -0.02 -2.37
C PHE A 3 -24.07 0.24 -2.23
N ALA A 4 -24.68 -0.27 -1.16
CA ALA A 4 -26.11 -0.11 -0.90
C ALA A 4 -26.31 0.75 0.37
N PRO A 5 -26.39 2.08 0.25
CA PRO A 5 -26.68 2.95 1.39
C PRO A 5 -28.11 2.72 1.90
N ARG A 6 -28.30 2.74 3.22
CA ARG A 6 -29.63 2.56 3.84
C ARG A 6 -30.58 3.67 3.39
N GLY A 7 -31.69 3.30 2.75
CA GLY A 7 -32.73 4.22 2.27
C GLY A 7 -32.47 4.83 0.89
N ALA A 8 -31.41 4.41 0.19
CA ALA A 8 -31.08 4.88 -1.15
C ALA A 8 -30.82 3.70 -2.12
N LEU A 9 -30.78 4.01 -3.41
CA LEU A 9 -30.57 3.02 -4.46
C LEU A 9 -29.13 2.49 -4.44
N MET A 10 -28.95 1.25 -4.87
CA MET A 10 -27.64 0.64 -5.04
C MET A 10 -26.79 1.46 -6.01
N GLN A 11 -25.58 1.78 -5.56
CA GLN A 11 -24.58 2.48 -6.34
C GLN A 11 -23.56 1.47 -6.88
N ASP A 12 -23.31 1.51 -8.19
CA ASP A 12 -22.15 0.82 -8.76
C ASP A 12 -20.87 1.61 -8.47
N LEU A 13 -19.91 0.97 -7.82
CA LEU A 13 -18.59 1.53 -7.51
C LEU A 13 -17.49 0.95 -8.40
N THR A 14 -17.83 0.24 -9.48
CA THR A 14 -16.82 -0.19 -10.44
C THR A 14 -16.13 1.01 -11.08
N GLN A 15 -14.83 0.87 -11.26
CA GLN A 15 -14.02 1.81 -12.05
C GLN A 15 -13.63 1.11 -13.35
N PRO A 16 -13.40 1.86 -14.44
CA PRO A 16 -12.84 1.30 -15.66
C PRO A 16 -11.55 0.54 -15.35
N GLN A 17 -11.51 -0.75 -15.68
CA GLN A 17 -10.31 -1.56 -15.53
C GLN A 17 -9.52 -1.52 -16.84
N HIS A 18 -8.23 -1.17 -16.74
CA HIS A 18 -7.33 -1.26 -17.88
C HIS A 18 -6.78 -2.69 -18.01
N ILE A 19 -6.48 -3.13 -19.24
CA ILE A 19 -5.89 -4.47 -19.49
C ILE A 19 -4.54 -4.66 -18.79
N ASN A 20 -3.84 -3.54 -18.54
CA ASN A 20 -2.59 -3.53 -17.80
C ASN A 20 -2.85 -3.11 -16.35
N THR A 21 -2.69 -4.06 -15.43
CA THR A 21 -2.87 -3.84 -13.98
C THR A 21 -1.89 -2.84 -13.40
N MET A 22 -0.74 -2.62 -14.06
CA MET A 22 0.30 -1.69 -13.60
C MET A 22 0.19 -0.28 -14.20
N LEU A 23 -0.81 0.01 -15.05
CA LEU A 23 -0.87 1.29 -15.76
C LEU A 23 -0.83 2.49 -14.80
N TYR A 24 -1.65 2.46 -13.75
CA TYR A 24 -1.80 3.59 -12.83
C TYR A 24 -0.58 3.80 -11.95
N GLU A 25 0.00 2.72 -11.40
CA GLU A 25 1.19 2.81 -10.56
C GLU A 25 2.43 3.24 -11.37
N ALA A 26 2.59 2.77 -12.60
CA ALA A 26 3.67 3.19 -13.47
C ALA A 26 3.58 4.68 -13.83
N GLY A 27 2.37 5.16 -14.15
CA GLY A 27 2.13 6.59 -14.41
C GLY A 27 2.41 7.47 -13.20
N ALA A 28 1.94 7.06 -12.02
CA ALA A 28 2.22 7.78 -10.77
C ALA A 28 3.72 7.82 -10.46
N PHE A 29 4.44 6.71 -10.68
CA PHE A 29 5.88 6.65 -10.45
C PHE A 29 6.67 7.54 -11.43
N ALA A 30 6.29 7.56 -12.71
CA ALA A 30 6.90 8.43 -13.71
C ALA A 30 6.76 9.91 -13.31
N GLN A 31 5.58 10.34 -12.85
CA GLN A 31 5.35 11.71 -12.37
C GLN A 31 6.23 12.08 -11.17
N LEU A 32 6.46 11.16 -10.23
CA LEU A 32 7.33 11.41 -9.09
C LEU A 32 8.79 11.61 -9.54
N ILE A 33 9.26 10.81 -10.49
CA ILE A 33 10.61 10.92 -11.06
C ILE A 33 10.77 12.25 -11.79
N GLU A 34 9.84 12.59 -12.69
CA GLU A 34 9.89 13.83 -13.48
C GLU A 34 9.94 15.08 -12.59
N ASN A 35 9.23 15.05 -11.46
CA ASN A 35 9.18 16.15 -10.51
C ASN A 35 10.27 16.09 -9.41
N HIS A 36 11.15 15.08 -9.45
CA HIS A 36 12.13 14.80 -8.39
C HIS A 36 11.51 14.76 -6.98
N ALA A 37 10.26 14.31 -6.89
CA ALA A 37 9.47 14.31 -5.66
C ALA A 37 9.72 13.04 -4.85
N VAL A 38 10.67 13.13 -3.91
CA VAL A 38 10.97 12.03 -2.98
C VAL A 38 9.94 11.94 -1.86
N GLU A 39 9.57 13.08 -1.27
CA GLU A 39 8.57 13.13 -0.20
C GLU A 39 7.15 13.07 -0.79
N HIS A 40 6.50 11.91 -0.65
CA HIS A 40 5.15 11.69 -1.16
C HIS A 40 4.32 10.81 -0.20
N PRO A 41 2.97 10.87 -0.27
CA PRO A 41 2.08 10.14 0.64
C PRO A 41 2.33 8.62 0.68
N GLY A 42 2.78 8.05 -0.44
CA GLY A 42 3.18 6.63 -0.53
C GLY A 42 4.19 6.19 0.54
N LEU A 43 5.14 7.04 0.96
CA LEU A 43 6.11 6.68 2.00
C LEU A 43 5.44 6.40 3.36
N SER A 44 4.51 7.27 3.76
CA SER A 44 3.76 7.13 5.01
C SER A 44 2.88 5.88 4.98
N LEU A 45 2.23 5.61 3.84
CA LEU A 45 1.43 4.41 3.64
C LEU A 45 2.31 3.15 3.73
N SER A 46 3.44 3.10 3.02
CA SER A 46 4.38 1.98 3.06
C SER A 46 4.87 1.68 4.48
N ARG A 47 5.22 2.72 5.26
CA ARG A 47 5.63 2.55 6.67
C ARG A 47 4.49 2.01 7.54
N ALA A 48 3.28 2.54 7.39
CA ALA A 48 2.11 2.07 8.13
C ALA A 48 1.81 0.60 7.81
N THR A 49 1.75 0.25 6.52
CA THR A 49 1.54 -1.13 6.06
C THR A 49 2.62 -2.06 6.58
N ALA A 50 3.90 -1.68 6.51
CA ALA A 50 4.99 -2.48 7.05
C ALA A 50 4.84 -2.72 8.55
N LYS A 51 4.53 -1.67 9.33
CA LYS A 51 4.29 -1.79 10.78
C LYS A 51 3.14 -2.75 11.09
N TRP A 52 2.04 -2.65 10.34
CA TRP A 52 0.87 -3.49 10.55
C TRP A 52 1.15 -4.94 10.17
N LEU A 53 1.82 -5.18 9.03
CA LEU A 53 2.23 -6.51 8.61
C LEU A 53 3.15 -7.17 9.64
N THR A 54 4.12 -6.45 10.18
CA THR A 54 5.00 -6.96 11.25
C THR A 54 4.20 -7.35 12.49
N GLU A 55 3.26 -6.51 12.93
CA GLU A 55 2.45 -6.82 14.11
C GLU A 55 1.51 -8.02 13.89
N ILE A 56 0.86 -8.10 12.72
CA ILE A 56 0.00 -9.25 12.38
C ILE A 56 0.81 -10.54 12.37
N ARG A 57 2.01 -10.52 11.78
CA ARG A 57 2.92 -11.67 11.75
C ARG A 57 3.32 -12.10 13.16
N ARG A 58 3.67 -11.14 14.02
CA ARG A 58 3.99 -11.38 15.44
C ARG A 58 2.82 -12.02 16.19
N GLN A 59 1.59 -11.54 15.96
CA GLN A 59 0.38 -12.09 16.61
C GLN A 59 0.00 -13.48 16.10
N THR A 60 0.29 -13.78 14.84
CA THR A 60 -0.04 -15.08 14.21
C THR A 60 1.11 -16.11 14.31
N GLY A 61 2.26 -15.73 14.88
CA GLY A 61 3.42 -16.61 15.05
C GLY A 61 4.26 -16.82 13.78
N VAL A 62 4.11 -15.96 12.76
CA VAL A 62 4.88 -16.02 11.51
C VAL A 62 6.21 -15.27 11.68
N ILE A 63 7.31 -16.00 11.83
CA ILE A 63 8.65 -15.43 12.07
C ILE A 63 9.53 -15.61 10.83
N PHE A 64 10.23 -14.54 10.44
CA PHE A 64 11.28 -14.58 9.40
C PHE A 64 12.65 -14.32 10.05
N PRO A 65 13.75 -14.86 9.47
CA PRO A 65 15.10 -14.63 10.01
C PRO A 65 15.49 -13.15 10.15
N ALA A 66 14.90 -12.26 9.33
CA ALA A 66 15.16 -10.83 9.38
C ALA A 66 14.50 -10.11 10.57
N ASP A 67 13.60 -10.77 11.31
CA ASP A 67 13.00 -10.17 12.52
C ASP A 67 13.98 -10.20 13.71
N ASP A 68 14.98 -11.08 13.69
CA ASP A 68 15.98 -11.28 14.76
C ASP A 68 17.14 -10.26 14.74
N LEU A 69 17.02 -9.17 13.98
CA LEU A 69 18.06 -8.14 13.86
C LEU A 69 18.19 -7.31 15.15
N THR A 70 18.87 -7.90 16.12
CA THR A 70 19.50 -7.28 17.29
C THR A 70 20.75 -6.45 16.93
N HIS A 71 21.04 -6.25 15.64
CA HIS A 71 22.12 -5.39 15.18
C HIS A 71 21.55 -4.07 14.63
N PRO A 72 21.82 -2.91 15.24
CA PRO A 72 21.44 -1.63 14.66
C PRO A 72 22.10 -1.49 13.29
N LEU A 73 21.32 -1.08 12.29
CA LEU A 73 21.85 -0.67 10.99
C LEU A 73 22.72 0.57 11.24
N THR A 74 24.04 0.37 11.30
CA THR A 74 24.99 1.48 11.23
C THR A 74 24.80 2.18 9.90
N ALA A 75 24.51 3.48 9.99
CA ALA A 75 24.34 4.39 8.86
C ALA A 75 25.64 4.57 8.07
#